data_AF-A0A7V8A4K9-F1
#
_entry.id   AF-A0A7V8A4K9-F1
#
_cell.length_a   1.000
_cell.length_b   1.000
_cell.length_c   1.000
_cell.angle_alpha   90.00
_cell.angle_beta   90.00
_cell.angle_gamma   90.00
#
_symmetry.space_group_name_H-M   'P 1'
#
loop_
_entity.id
_entity.type
_entity.pdbx_description
1 polymer ?
#
loop_
_entity_poly.entity_id
_entity_poly.type
_entity_poly.pdbx_seq_one_letter_code
_entity_poly.pdbx_strand_id
1 'polypeptide(L)'
;MKKYTCQSCWYTYDPAVGDPKAGIAPGTAFEDIPEEWFCPICMRDKSAFKPEEEVKVEGFAPLNNNLDRYRCKACWYIYDPRIGDPLAGIEPGTPFEELPEDWFCPICMLSKESFIKVTLTDQIAKSIISGEPLNPHADLARYKCKACFYTYDPRVGDPKAGVAPGTAFEDLSEDWFCPICMMMKDYFEREETK
;
A
#
# COMPACT_ATOMS: atom_id res chain seq x y z
N MET A 1 -24.26 4.37 19.16
CA MET A 1 -23.22 4.81 20.12
C MET A 1 -21.93 4.97 19.34
N LYS A 2 -21.10 5.97 19.66
CA LYS A 2 -19.85 6.21 18.92
C LYS A 2 -18.79 5.20 19.34
N LYS A 3 -18.01 4.69 18.39
CA LYS A 3 -16.82 3.88 18.70
C LYS A 3 -15.67 4.81 19.06
N TYR A 4 -14.70 4.29 19.79
CA TYR A 4 -13.56 5.06 20.28
C TYR A 4 -12.27 4.34 19.96
N THR A 5 -11.29 5.05 19.40
CA THR A 5 -10.03 4.44 18.95
C THR A 5 -8.86 4.99 19.75
N CYS A 6 -8.09 4.07 20.35
CA CYS A 6 -6.90 4.36 21.12
C CYS A 6 -5.82 4.95 20.22
N GLN A 7 -5.36 6.16 20.52
CA GLN A 7 -4.42 6.89 19.69
C GLN A 7 -2.98 6.40 19.74
N SER A 8 -2.71 5.41 20.60
CA SER A 8 -1.37 4.83 20.76
C SER A 8 -1.22 3.47 20.10
N CYS A 9 -2.29 2.67 20.02
CA CYS A 9 -2.23 1.30 19.51
C CYS A 9 -3.36 0.96 18.52
N TRP A 10 -4.22 1.93 18.20
CA TRP A 10 -5.35 1.79 17.29
C TRP A 10 -6.37 0.71 17.67
N TYR A 11 -6.41 0.30 18.93
CA TYR A 11 -7.52 -0.49 19.45
C TYR A 11 -8.82 0.30 19.42
N THR A 12 -9.87 -0.27 18.84
CA THR A 12 -11.22 0.32 18.81
C THR A 12 -12.10 -0.29 19.88
N TYR A 13 -12.54 0.53 20.83
CA TYR A 13 -13.62 0.21 21.76
C TYR A 13 -14.96 0.37 21.04
N ASP A 14 -15.71 -0.73 20.95
CA ASP A 14 -17.08 -0.75 20.44
C ASP A 14 -18.07 -0.90 21.61
N PRO A 15 -18.86 0.13 21.94
CA PRO A 15 -19.87 0.04 22.99
C PRO A 15 -20.87 -1.10 22.81
N ALA A 16 -21.12 -1.57 21.58
CA ALA A 16 -22.02 -2.71 21.35
C ALA A 16 -21.42 -4.04 21.84
N VAL A 17 -20.10 -4.12 21.93
CA VAL A 17 -19.35 -5.30 22.41
C VAL A 17 -18.91 -5.14 23.85
N GLY A 18 -18.57 -3.93 24.28
CA GLY A 18 -17.96 -3.67 25.57
C GLY A 18 -16.54 -4.24 25.67
N ASP A 19 -16.10 -4.54 26.89
CA ASP A 19 -14.87 -5.26 27.18
C ASP A 19 -15.13 -6.29 28.31
N PRO A 20 -15.73 -7.45 27.98
CA PRO A 20 -16.11 -8.44 28.99
C PRO A 20 -14.93 -8.96 29.82
N LYS A 21 -13.70 -8.92 29.29
CA LYS A 21 -12.49 -9.36 30.01
C LYS A 21 -12.11 -8.38 31.11
N ALA A 22 -12.34 -7.09 30.88
CA ALA A 22 -12.17 -6.05 31.89
C ALA A 22 -13.45 -5.78 32.70
N GLY A 23 -14.49 -6.62 32.56
CA GLY A 23 -15.75 -6.47 33.28
C GLY A 23 -16.68 -5.39 32.73
N ILE A 24 -16.42 -4.87 31.53
CA ILE A 24 -17.26 -3.89 30.85
C ILE A 24 -18.29 -4.63 29.99
N ALA A 25 -19.56 -4.52 30.34
CA ALA A 25 -20.62 -5.24 29.65
C ALA A 25 -20.86 -4.70 28.22
N PRO A 26 -21.37 -5.55 27.29
CA PRO A 26 -21.92 -5.07 26.04
C PRO A 26 -23.02 -4.02 26.28
N GLY A 27 -22.98 -2.93 25.53
CA GLY A 27 -23.88 -1.79 25.66
C GLY A 27 -23.38 -0.67 26.57
N THR A 28 -22.23 -0.80 27.24
CA THR A 28 -21.65 0.27 28.08
C THR A 28 -21.09 1.40 27.20
N ALA A 29 -21.55 2.63 27.41
CA ALA A 29 -21.02 3.80 26.70
C ALA A 29 -19.57 4.07 27.12
N PHE A 30 -18.77 4.69 26.23
CA PHE A 30 -17.37 4.96 26.54
C PHE A 30 -17.22 5.92 27.73
N GLU A 31 -18.18 6.83 27.86
CA GLU A 31 -18.31 7.77 28.97
C GLU A 31 -18.57 7.05 30.30
N ASP A 32 -19.32 5.95 30.27
CA ASP A 32 -19.71 5.15 31.45
C ASP A 32 -18.64 4.12 31.88
N ILE A 33 -17.56 3.97 31.12
CA ILE A 33 -16.45 3.09 31.51
C ILE A 33 -15.76 3.67 32.77
N PRO A 34 -15.44 2.86 33.80
CA PRO A 34 -14.67 3.30 34.97
C PRO A 34 -13.32 3.96 34.59
N GLU A 35 -12.82 4.88 35.41
CA GLU A 35 -11.52 5.54 35.16
C GLU A 35 -10.33 4.59 35.28
N GLU A 36 -10.51 3.50 36.04
CA GLU A 36 -9.52 2.43 36.23
C GLU A 36 -9.47 1.46 35.05
N TRP A 37 -10.30 1.64 34.04
CA TRP A 37 -10.21 0.86 32.82
C TRP A 37 -9.05 1.35 31.94
N PHE A 38 -8.26 0.40 31.47
CA PHE A 38 -7.14 0.64 30.58
C PHE A 38 -7.37 -0.07 29.25
N CYS A 39 -6.82 0.51 28.17
CA CYS A 39 -6.79 -0.10 26.86
C CYS A 39 -6.28 -1.56 26.96
N PRO A 40 -7.02 -2.56 26.48
CA PRO A 40 -6.64 -3.98 26.63
C PRO A 40 -5.40 -4.35 25.81
N ILE A 41 -4.99 -3.51 24.86
CA ILE A 41 -3.81 -3.72 24.01
C ILE A 41 -2.56 -3.05 24.59
N CYS A 42 -2.65 -1.78 24.97
CA CYS A 42 -1.48 -0.97 25.36
C CYS A 42 -1.50 -0.45 26.79
N MET A 43 -2.51 -0.81 27.58
CA MET A 43 -2.67 -0.44 29.00
C MET A 43 -2.64 1.07 29.29
N ARG A 44 -2.91 1.92 28.29
CA ARG A 44 -3.12 3.35 28.52
C ARG A 44 -4.54 3.60 28.99
N ASP A 45 -4.71 4.65 29.77
CA ASP A 45 -6.01 5.07 30.29
C ASP A 45 -6.93 5.63 29.18
N LYS A 46 -8.18 5.92 29.56
CA LYS A 46 -9.22 6.44 28.66
C LYS A 46 -8.83 7.71 27.92
N SER A 47 -7.90 8.54 28.43
CA SER A 47 -7.47 9.77 27.76
C SER A 47 -6.76 9.51 26.43
N ALA A 48 -6.24 8.31 26.21
CA ALA A 48 -5.63 7.92 24.96
C ALA A 48 -6.66 7.70 23.84
N PHE A 49 -7.96 7.69 24.09
CA PHE A 49 -8.98 7.39 23.07
C PHE A 49 -9.60 8.65 22.48
N LYS A 50 -9.92 8.59 21.19
CA LYS A 50 -10.73 9.60 20.49
C LYS A 50 -11.97 8.94 19.86
N PRO A 51 -13.13 9.62 19.82
CA PRO A 51 -14.29 9.09 19.13
C PRO A 51 -13.96 8.95 17.63
N GLU A 52 -14.42 7.86 17.03
CA GLU A 52 -14.50 7.77 15.58
C GLU A 52 -15.57 8.75 15.13
N GLU A 53 -15.12 9.87 14.58
CA GLU A 53 -15.98 10.73 13.79
C GLU A 53 -16.28 10.00 12.48
N GLU A 54 -17.54 10.05 12.05
CA GLU A 54 -17.86 9.71 10.67
C GLU A 54 -17.04 10.64 9.79
N VAL A 55 -15.99 10.10 9.17
CA VAL A 55 -15.32 10.79 8.07
C VAL A 55 -16.36 10.88 6.97
N LYS A 56 -17.12 11.97 6.97
CA LYS A 56 -17.83 12.42 5.80
C LYS A 56 -16.76 12.71 4.77
N VAL A 57 -16.44 11.70 3.97
CA VAL A 57 -15.75 11.88 2.71
C VAL A 57 -16.69 12.60 1.74
N GLU A 58 -17.08 13.82 2.07
CA GLU A 58 -17.65 14.76 1.10
C GLU A 58 -16.52 15.06 0.12
N GLY A 59 -16.44 14.26 -0.95
CA GLY A 59 -15.32 14.32 -1.90
C GLY A 59 -15.00 13.05 -2.65
N PHE A 60 -15.68 11.92 -2.44
CA PHE A 60 -15.67 10.84 -3.46
C PHE A 60 -16.66 11.17 -4.57
N ALA A 61 -16.35 12.21 -5.34
CA ALA A 61 -16.90 12.33 -6.68
C ALA A 61 -16.40 11.12 -7.50
N PRO A 62 -17.28 10.41 -8.23
CA PRO A 62 -16.83 9.40 -9.19
C PRO A 62 -15.81 10.04 -10.14
N LEU A 63 -14.68 9.37 -10.34
CA LEU A 63 -13.50 9.89 -11.03
C LEU A 63 -13.85 10.26 -12.48
N ASN A 64 -14.11 11.55 -12.70
CA ASN A 64 -14.18 12.14 -14.02
C ASN A 64 -12.77 12.63 -14.42
N ASN A 65 -12.02 11.70 -15.02
CA ASN A 65 -11.12 11.83 -16.18
C ASN A 65 -9.98 12.87 -16.30
N ASN A 66 -9.56 13.65 -15.30
CA ASN A 66 -8.32 14.44 -15.46
C ASN A 66 -7.53 14.81 -14.19
N LEU A 67 -7.55 13.95 -13.16
CA LEU A 67 -6.68 14.08 -11.98
C LEU A 67 -6.00 12.75 -11.68
N ASP A 68 -5.48 12.14 -12.74
CA ASP A 68 -4.81 10.86 -12.62
C ASP A 68 -3.46 11.01 -11.94
N ARG A 69 -3.12 10.06 -11.08
CA ARG A 69 -1.83 10.02 -10.40
C ARG A 69 -0.78 9.42 -11.31
N TYR A 70 0.47 9.85 -11.14
CA TYR A 70 1.58 9.38 -11.94
C TYR A 70 2.72 8.89 -11.04
N ARG A 71 3.34 7.77 -11.38
CA ARG A 71 4.45 7.18 -10.61
C ARG A 71 5.73 7.21 -11.42
N CYS A 72 6.82 7.71 -10.82
CA CYS A 72 8.16 7.62 -11.40
C CYS A 72 8.61 6.16 -11.45
N LYS A 73 9.06 5.69 -12.62
CA LYS A 73 9.56 4.33 -12.84
C LYS A 73 10.85 4.03 -12.06
N ALA A 74 11.68 5.04 -11.81
CA ALA A 74 13.00 4.86 -11.19
C ALA A 74 12.96 4.89 -9.65
N CYS A 75 12.31 5.90 -9.07
CA CYS A 75 12.34 6.15 -7.63
C CYS A 75 10.99 5.97 -6.94
N TRP A 76 9.95 5.57 -7.69
CA TRP A 76 8.60 5.29 -7.18
C TRP A 76 7.84 6.48 -6.59
N TYR A 77 8.37 7.70 -6.71
CA TYR A 77 7.66 8.93 -6.34
C TYR A 77 6.32 9.01 -7.07
N ILE A 78 5.26 9.35 -6.32
CA ILE A 78 3.90 9.53 -6.85
C ILE A 78 3.61 11.02 -6.94
N TYR A 79 3.45 11.52 -8.16
CA TYR A 79 2.82 12.81 -8.40
C TYR A 79 1.31 12.65 -8.23
N ASP A 80 0.75 13.40 -7.29
CA ASP A 80 -0.67 13.49 -7.05
C ASP A 80 -1.14 14.90 -7.40
N PRO A 81 -1.91 15.08 -8.49
CA PRO A 81 -2.45 16.38 -8.87
C PRO A 81 -3.15 17.10 -7.73
N ARG A 82 -3.77 16.38 -6.78
CA ARG A 82 -4.50 16.98 -5.64
C ARG A 82 -3.59 17.62 -4.60
N ILE A 83 -2.29 17.31 -4.65
CA ILE A 83 -1.25 17.87 -3.78
C ILE A 83 -0.39 18.85 -4.57
N GLY A 84 -0.15 18.59 -5.86
CA GLY A 84 0.83 19.33 -6.65
C GLY A 84 2.26 18.96 -6.24
N ASP A 85 3.17 19.92 -6.39
CA ASP A 85 4.58 19.82 -5.99
C ASP A 85 5.06 21.16 -5.42
N PRO A 86 4.87 21.38 -4.11
CA PRO A 86 5.24 22.65 -3.47
C PRO A 86 6.73 23.00 -3.56
N LEU A 87 7.62 22.01 -3.71
CA LEU A 87 9.05 22.26 -3.83
C LEU A 87 9.41 22.84 -5.20
N ALA A 88 8.69 22.43 -6.24
CA ALA A 88 8.80 22.97 -7.59
C ALA A 88 7.81 24.12 -7.87
N GLY A 89 7.04 24.57 -6.86
CA GLY A 89 6.05 25.63 -7.02
C GLY A 89 4.82 25.22 -7.84
N ILE A 90 4.51 23.93 -7.92
CA ILE A 90 3.32 23.42 -8.59
C ILE A 90 2.16 23.37 -7.57
N GLU A 91 1.10 24.12 -7.87
CA GLU A 91 -0.06 24.24 -7.00
C GLU A 91 -0.91 22.95 -6.98
N PRO A 92 -1.60 22.66 -5.85
CA PRO A 92 -2.64 21.64 -5.79
C PRO A 92 -3.71 21.85 -6.87
N GLY A 93 -4.14 20.76 -7.49
CA GLY A 93 -5.08 20.69 -8.60
C GLY A 93 -4.44 20.61 -9.99
N THR A 94 -3.12 20.82 -10.11
CA THR A 94 -2.43 20.83 -11.42
C THR A 94 -2.36 19.41 -12.02
N PRO A 95 -2.99 19.13 -13.18
CA PRO A 95 -2.87 17.84 -13.86
C PRO A 95 -1.43 17.56 -14.30
N PHE A 96 -1.05 16.28 -14.41
CA PHE A 96 0.32 15.91 -14.79
C PHE A 96 0.67 16.37 -16.20
N GLU A 97 -0.31 16.37 -17.09
CA GLU A 97 -0.24 16.84 -18.47
C GLU A 97 0.11 18.33 -18.54
N GLU A 98 -0.35 19.12 -17.56
CA GLU A 98 -0.13 20.57 -17.47
C GLU A 98 1.15 20.95 -16.71
N LEU A 99 1.90 19.98 -16.17
CA LEU A 99 3.20 20.26 -15.57
C LEU A 99 4.16 20.88 -16.60
N PRO A 100 5.00 21.87 -16.19
CA PRO A 100 6.01 22.46 -17.06
C PRO A 100 6.93 21.42 -17.71
N GLU A 101 7.47 21.72 -18.90
CA GLU A 101 8.39 20.81 -19.61
C GLU A 101 9.71 20.61 -18.86
N ASP A 102 10.13 21.61 -18.09
CA ASP A 102 11.30 21.62 -17.21
C ASP A 102 11.00 21.12 -15.80
N TRP A 103 9.81 20.57 -15.56
CA TRP A 103 9.52 19.89 -14.30
C TRP A 103 10.18 18.51 -14.28
N PHE A 104 10.88 18.23 -13.18
CA PHE A 104 11.58 16.98 -12.92
C PHE A 104 11.07 16.32 -11.65
N CYS A 105 11.20 15.00 -11.57
CA CYS A 105 10.89 14.26 -10.34
C CYS A 105 11.66 14.86 -9.15
N PRO A 106 10.99 15.27 -8.06
CA PRO A 106 11.66 15.88 -6.90
C PRO A 106 12.66 14.97 -6.18
N ILE A 107 12.54 13.66 -6.41
CA ILE A 107 13.37 12.65 -5.74
C ILE A 107 14.59 12.27 -6.57
N CYS A 108 14.43 12.04 -7.88
CA CYS A 108 15.50 11.52 -8.74
C CYS A 108 15.87 12.42 -9.91
N MET A 109 15.23 13.58 -10.05
CA MET A 109 15.49 14.57 -11.11
C MET A 109 15.31 14.06 -12.55
N LEU A 110 14.63 12.93 -12.75
CA LEU A 110 14.25 12.47 -14.09
C LEU A 110 13.03 13.21 -14.62
N SER A 111 12.95 13.35 -15.94
CA SER A 111 11.88 14.07 -16.64
C SER A 111 10.51 13.37 -16.54
N LYS A 112 9.46 14.08 -16.98
CA LYS A 112 8.07 13.57 -17.06
C LYS A 112 7.94 12.24 -17.82
N GLU A 113 8.80 11.96 -18.80
CA GLU A 113 8.80 10.69 -19.57
C GLU A 113 9.14 9.46 -18.72
N SER A 114 9.75 9.68 -17.55
CA SER A 114 10.04 8.63 -16.58
C SER A 114 8.84 8.27 -15.71
N PHE A 115 7.68 8.90 -15.90
CA PHE A 115 6.45 8.60 -15.16
C PHE A 115 5.50 7.72 -15.96
N ILE A 116 4.72 6.93 -15.23
CA ILE A 116 3.61 6.13 -15.75
C ILE A 116 2.33 6.48 -15.01
N LYS A 117 1.21 6.52 -15.74
CA LYS A 117 -0.12 6.76 -15.16
C LYS A 117 -0.52 5.60 -14.25
N VAL A 118 -1.03 5.93 -13.06
CA VAL A 118 -1.54 4.95 -12.10
C VAL A 118 -3.01 4.70 -12.42
N THR A 119 -3.33 3.58 -13.07
CA THR A 119 -4.70 3.15 -13.36
C THR A 119 -5.31 2.36 -12.19
N LEU A 120 -6.62 2.52 -11.97
CA LEU A 120 -7.38 1.84 -10.90
C LEU A 120 -7.42 0.31 -11.02
N THR A 121 -7.08 -0.25 -12.18
CA THR A 121 -7.17 -1.68 -12.44
C THR A 121 -6.15 -2.52 -11.69
N ASP A 122 -5.05 -1.96 -11.18
CA ASP A 122 -4.00 -2.88 -10.74
C ASP A 122 -4.23 -3.49 -9.36
N GLN A 123 -4.50 -2.76 -8.26
CA GLN A 123 -4.60 -3.44 -6.94
C GLN A 123 -5.59 -2.83 -5.94
N ILE A 124 -6.11 -1.63 -6.19
CA ILE A 124 -6.93 -0.90 -5.21
C ILE A 124 -8.41 -1.33 -5.26
N ALA A 125 -8.93 -1.66 -6.45
CA ALA A 125 -10.34 -2.03 -6.60
C ALA A 125 -10.71 -3.38 -5.93
N LYS A 126 -9.78 -4.35 -5.85
CA LYS A 126 -10.04 -5.65 -5.20
C LYS A 126 -10.07 -5.52 -3.68
N SER A 127 -9.09 -4.88 -3.06
CA SER A 127 -9.02 -4.73 -1.59
C SER A 127 -10.20 -3.94 -1.02
N ILE A 128 -10.70 -2.93 -1.73
CA ILE A 128 -11.83 -2.10 -1.29
C ILE A 128 -13.17 -2.85 -1.34
N ILE A 129 -13.34 -3.84 -2.23
CA ILE A 129 -14.60 -4.58 -2.41
C ILE A 129 -14.61 -5.91 -1.61
N SER A 130 -13.46 -6.60 -1.47
CA SER A 130 -13.39 -7.91 -0.82
C SER A 130 -12.92 -7.90 0.64
N GLY A 131 -12.38 -6.79 1.15
CA GLY A 131 -11.88 -6.71 2.53
C GLY A 131 -10.59 -7.49 2.78
N GLU A 132 -9.87 -7.89 1.74
CA GLU A 132 -8.58 -8.56 1.85
C GLU A 132 -7.43 -7.55 2.07
N PRO A 133 -6.42 -7.88 2.89
CA PRO A 133 -5.34 -6.97 3.24
C PRO A 133 -4.52 -6.54 2.02
N LEU A 134 -4.25 -5.24 1.93
CA LEU A 134 -3.39 -4.62 0.92
C LEU A 134 -2.01 -5.28 0.92
N ASN A 135 -1.71 -6.06 -0.12
CA ASN A 135 -0.36 -6.58 -0.36
C ASN A 135 0.19 -5.93 -1.65
N PRO A 136 1.05 -4.89 -1.55
CA PRO A 136 1.62 -4.19 -2.71
C PRO A 136 2.53 -5.06 -3.57
N HIS A 137 2.71 -6.33 -3.20
CA HIS A 137 3.50 -7.33 -3.93
C HIS A 137 2.72 -8.62 -4.18
N ALA A 138 1.37 -8.59 -4.15
CA ALA A 138 0.51 -9.74 -4.40
C ALA A 138 0.70 -10.31 -5.83
N ASP A 139 0.99 -9.47 -6.80
CA ASP A 139 1.11 -9.87 -8.21
C ASP A 139 2.53 -10.29 -8.63
N LEU A 140 3.53 -10.09 -7.75
CA LEU A 140 4.90 -10.55 -7.99
C LEU A 140 5.01 -12.03 -7.59
N ALA A 141 4.53 -12.89 -8.49
CA ALA A 141 4.55 -14.32 -8.28
C ALA A 141 5.99 -14.84 -8.17
N ARG A 142 6.22 -15.74 -7.22
CA ARG A 142 7.49 -16.44 -7.08
C ARG A 142 7.55 -17.58 -8.08
N TYR A 143 8.74 -17.84 -8.60
CA TYR A 143 8.96 -18.87 -9.61
C TYR A 143 10.00 -19.86 -9.11
N LYS A 144 9.67 -21.15 -9.10
CA LYS A 144 10.54 -22.21 -8.61
C LYS A 144 11.13 -23.00 -9.77
N CYS A 145 12.45 -23.15 -9.79
CA CYS A 145 13.12 -24.00 -10.76
C CYS A 145 12.79 -25.47 -10.49
N LYS A 146 12.26 -26.18 -11.47
CA LYS A 146 11.93 -27.62 -11.39
C LYS A 146 13.16 -28.51 -11.19
N ALA A 147 14.35 -28.05 -11.60
CA ALA A 147 15.59 -28.84 -11.54
C ALA A 147 16.32 -28.74 -10.19
N CYS A 148 16.45 -27.52 -9.64
CA CYS A 148 17.25 -27.27 -8.43
C CYS A 148 16.45 -26.65 -7.28
N PHE A 149 15.15 -26.42 -7.48
CA PHE A 149 14.24 -25.80 -6.50
C PHE A 149 14.59 -24.39 -6.06
N TYR A 150 15.55 -23.74 -6.71
CA TYR A 150 15.80 -22.30 -6.54
C TYR A 150 14.52 -21.52 -6.80
N THR A 151 14.19 -20.60 -5.90
CA THR A 151 13.03 -19.73 -6.05
C THR A 151 13.48 -18.33 -6.43
N TYR A 152 13.08 -17.90 -7.63
CA TYR A 152 13.11 -16.51 -8.01
C TYR A 152 11.99 -15.78 -7.28
N ASP A 153 12.37 -14.83 -6.42
CA ASP A 153 11.44 -13.88 -5.82
C ASP A 153 11.63 -12.52 -6.50
N PRO A 154 10.65 -12.03 -7.28
CA PRO A 154 10.73 -10.73 -7.93
C PRO A 154 11.00 -9.59 -6.94
N ARG A 155 10.63 -9.73 -5.66
CA ARG A 155 10.87 -8.72 -4.62
C ARG A 155 12.35 -8.58 -4.27
N VAL A 156 13.14 -9.62 -4.55
CA VAL A 156 14.59 -9.66 -4.34
C VAL A 156 15.34 -9.46 -5.65
N GLY A 157 14.78 -9.93 -6.77
CA GLY A 157 15.48 -9.99 -8.05
C GLY A 157 16.61 -11.03 -8.02
N ASP A 158 17.65 -10.79 -8.82
CA ASP A 158 18.85 -11.63 -8.85
C ASP A 158 20.11 -10.75 -9.04
N PRO A 159 20.64 -10.19 -7.95
CA PRO A 159 21.78 -9.28 -8.00
C PRO A 159 23.04 -9.91 -8.60
N LYS A 160 23.20 -11.24 -8.51
CA LYS A 160 24.37 -11.94 -9.05
C LYS A 160 24.33 -12.00 -10.58
N ALA A 161 23.15 -12.10 -11.17
CA ALA A 161 22.94 -11.99 -12.60
C ALA A 161 22.61 -10.56 -13.07
N GLY A 162 22.73 -9.55 -12.19
CA GLY A 162 22.46 -8.15 -12.52
C GLY A 162 20.98 -7.78 -12.64
N VAL A 163 20.07 -8.61 -12.11
CA VAL A 163 18.63 -8.36 -12.10
C VAL A 163 18.25 -7.60 -10.82
N ALA A 164 17.63 -6.44 -10.99
CA ALA A 164 17.23 -5.59 -9.87
C ALA A 164 16.03 -6.16 -9.09
N PRO A 165 15.93 -5.87 -7.78
CA PRO A 165 14.70 -6.08 -7.02
C PRO A 165 13.50 -5.38 -7.69
N GLY A 166 12.34 -6.04 -7.69
CA GLY A 166 11.11 -5.59 -8.34
C GLY A 166 10.94 -6.03 -9.80
N THR A 167 11.92 -6.69 -10.40
CA THR A 167 11.83 -7.20 -11.78
C THR A 167 10.88 -8.40 -11.83
N ALA A 168 9.85 -8.40 -12.67
CA ALA A 168 8.96 -9.56 -12.81
C ALA A 168 9.69 -10.71 -13.51
N PHE A 169 9.25 -11.95 -13.29
CA PHE A 169 9.88 -13.11 -13.94
C PHE A 169 9.73 -13.07 -15.47
N GLU A 170 8.60 -12.53 -15.93
CA GLU A 170 8.28 -12.30 -17.33
C GLU A 170 9.27 -11.32 -17.96
N ASP A 171 9.68 -10.29 -17.21
CA ASP A 171 10.58 -9.23 -17.64
C ASP A 171 12.07 -9.63 -17.61
N LEU A 172 12.41 -10.81 -17.10
CA LEU A 172 13.78 -11.34 -17.16
C LEU A 172 14.22 -11.51 -18.62
N SER A 173 15.50 -11.21 -18.91
CA SER A 173 16.10 -11.47 -20.22
C SER A 173 15.87 -12.92 -20.68
N GLU A 174 15.71 -13.14 -21.99
CA GLU A 174 15.66 -14.49 -22.57
C GLU A 174 16.95 -15.28 -22.31
N ASP A 175 18.08 -14.56 -22.17
CA ASP A 175 19.39 -15.11 -21.82
C ASP A 175 19.61 -15.24 -20.30
N TRP A 176 18.59 -14.98 -19.47
CA TRP A 176 18.70 -15.20 -18.03
C TRP A 176 18.58 -16.71 -17.73
N PHE A 177 19.53 -17.21 -16.94
CA PHE A 177 19.58 -18.60 -16.51
C PHE A 177 19.41 -18.71 -15.00
N CYS A 178 18.90 -19.84 -14.54
CA CYS A 178 18.84 -20.16 -13.12
C CYS A 178 20.24 -20.00 -12.48
N PRO A 179 20.39 -19.18 -11.41
CA PRO A 179 21.70 -18.90 -10.81
C PRO A 179 22.38 -20.10 -10.15
N ILE A 180 21.63 -21.17 -9.93
CA ILE A 180 22.10 -22.37 -9.24
C ILE A 180 22.45 -23.49 -10.24
N CYS A 181 21.60 -23.72 -11.24
CA CYS A 181 21.75 -24.86 -12.17
C CYS A 181 21.92 -24.47 -13.64
N MET A 182 21.92 -23.18 -13.96
CA MET A 182 22.08 -22.62 -15.30
C MET A 182 21.01 -23.06 -16.32
N MET A 183 19.89 -23.62 -15.85
CA MET A 183 18.75 -23.94 -16.73
C MET A 183 18.01 -22.68 -17.13
N MET A 184 17.39 -22.71 -18.32
CA MET A 184 16.64 -21.59 -18.89
C MET A 184 15.34 -21.29 -18.13
N LYS A 185 14.70 -20.16 -18.46
CA LYS A 185 13.44 -19.70 -17.86
C LYS A 185 12.29 -20.72 -17.95
N ASP A 186 12.25 -21.56 -18.97
CA ASP A 186 11.24 -22.61 -19.19
C ASP A 186 11.27 -23.75 -18.14
N TYR A 187 12.38 -23.86 -17.39
CA TYR A 187 12.50 -24.76 -16.25
C TYR A 187 11.86 -24.23 -14.97
N PHE A 188 11.30 -23.03 -14.97
CA PHE A 188 10.62 -22.47 -13.81
C PHE A 188 9.10 -22.67 -13.87
N GLU A 189 8.50 -22.89 -12.71
CA GLU A 189 7.05 -22.97 -12.50
C GLU A 189 6.62 -21.92 -11.49
N ARG A 190 5.45 -21.33 -11.71
CA ARG A 190 4.87 -20.34 -10.79
C ARG A 190 4.44 -21.02 -9.50
N GLU A 191 4.85 -20.48 -8.35
CA GLU A 191 4.32 -20.91 -7.06
C GLU A 191 2.96 -20.24 -6.84
N GLU A 192 1.91 -21.04 -6.72
CA GLU A 192 0.58 -20.56 -6.32
C GLU A 192 0.59 -20.23 -4.81
N THR A 193 0.22 -19.01 -4.47
CA THR A 193 -0.04 -18.61 -3.08
C THR A 193 -1.35 -19.26 -2.64
N LYS A 194 -1.27 -20.25 -1.75
CA LYS A 194 -2.41 -20.76 -0.99
C LYS A 194 -2.82 -19.80 0.12
#